data_AF-A0A3N5G9G5-F1
#
_entry.id   AF-A0A3N5G9G5-F1
#
_cell.length_a   1.000
_cell.length_b   1.000
_cell.length_c   1.000
_cell.angle_alpha   90.00
_cell.angle_beta   90.00
_cell.angle_gamma   90.00
#
_symmetry.space_group_name_H-M   'P 1'
#
loop_
_entity.id
_entity.type
_entity.pdbx_description
1 polymer ?
#
loop_
_entity_poly.entity_id
_entity_poly.type
_entity_poly.pdbx_seq_one_letter_code
_entity_poly.pdbx_strand_id
1 'polypeptide(L)' 'MHTLTVGEIASGLAARRFSSVEITRHLLGRIERLGAGLNAFVTVTAERALQDARE' A
#
# COMPACT_ATOMS: atom_id res chain seq x y z
N MET A 1 -8.42 1.89 3.41
CA MET A 1 -7.90 2.73 2.29
C MET A 1 -7.84 1.99 0.95
N HIS A 2 -7.93 0.66 0.91
CA HIS A 2 -7.94 -0.13 -0.34
C HIS A 2 -9.18 0.04 -1.25
N THR A 3 -10.19 0.79 -0.81
CA THR A 3 -11.40 1.11 -1.58
C THR A 3 -11.27 2.44 -2.31
N LEU A 4 -10.21 3.20 -2.03
CA LEU A 4 -9.93 4.45 -2.71
C LEU A 4 -9.38 4.12 -4.10
N THR A 5 -9.83 4.88 -5.08
CA THR A 5 -9.22 4.93 -6.40
C THR A 5 -7.81 5.53 -6.31
N VAL A 6 -6.99 5.31 -7.34
CA VAL A 6 -5.66 5.91 -7.44
C VAL A 6 -5.73 7.45 -7.37
N GLY A 7 -6.76 8.06 -7.96
CA GLY A 7 -6.97 9.51 -7.91
C GLY A 7 -7.30 10.02 -6.50
N GLU A 8 -8.11 9.28 -5.75
CA GLU A 8 -8.41 9.62 -4.35
C GLU A 8 -7.20 9.44 -3.44
N ILE A 9 -6.34 8.46 -3.72
CA ILE A 9 -5.06 8.26 -3.04
C ILE A 9 -4.14 9.45 -3.29
N ALA A 10 -3.94 9.83 -4.56
CA ALA A 10 -3.13 10.99 -4.93
C ALA A 10 -3.64 12.28 -4.27
N SER A 11 -4.96 12.47 -4.26
CA SER A 11 -5.62 13.61 -3.62
C SER A 11 -5.45 13.60 -2.09
N GLY A 12 -5.48 12.42 -1.45
CA GLY A 12 -5.25 12.26 -0.02
C GLY A 12 -3.81 12.52 0.40
N LEU A 13 -2.84 12.10 -0.42
CA LEU A 13 -1.42 12.41 -0.25
C LEU A 13 -1.16 13.91 -0.37
N ALA A 14 -1.68 14.55 -1.43
CA ALA A 14 -1.56 16.00 -1.62
C ALA A 14 -2.19 16.80 -0.47
N ALA A 15 -3.33 16.33 0.05
CA ALA A 15 -3.99 16.90 1.21
C ALA A 15 -3.38 16.48 2.57
N ARG A 16 -2.28 15.73 2.58
CA ARG A 16 -1.58 15.22 3.78
C ARG A 16 -2.49 14.47 4.77
N ARG A 17 -3.52 13.79 4.27
CA ARG A 17 -4.42 12.95 5.09
C ARG A 17 -3.74 11.66 5.57
N PHE A 18 -2.72 11.23 4.83
CA PHE A 18 -1.83 10.13 5.14
C PHE A 18 -0.54 10.31 4.31
N SER A 19 0.51 9.63 4.72
CA SER A 19 1.81 9.57 4.04
C SER A 19 1.90 8.38 3.07
N SER A 20 2.86 8.45 2.15
CA SER A 20 3.23 7.34 1.27
C SER A 20 3.59 6.08 2.07
N VAL A 21 4.27 6.23 3.21
CA VAL A 21 4.62 5.11 4.10
C VAL A 21 3.38 4.48 4.73
N GLU A 22 2.42 5.28 5.20
CA GLU A 22 1.20 4.77 5.84
C GLU A 22 0.34 3.97 4.86
N ILE A 23 0.17 4.47 3.63
CA ILE A 23 -0.62 3.75 2.63
C ILE A 23 0.07 2.47 2.17
N THR A 24 1.38 2.49 1.96
CA THR A 24 2.15 1.30 1.59
C THR A 24 2.07 0.23 2.68
N ARG A 25 2.22 0.60 3.96
CA ARG A 25 2.02 -0.33 5.09
C ARG A 25 0.61 -0.90 5.13
N HIS A 26 -0.41 -0.08 4.91
CA HIS A 26 -1.81 -0.53 4.89
C HIS A 26 -2.06 -1.57 3.79
N LEU A 27 -1.50 -1.37 2.59
CA LEU A 27 -1.65 -2.30 1.47
C LEU A 27 -0.86 -3.60 1.69
N LEU A 28 0.39 -3.51 2.16
CA LEU A 28 1.21 -4.68 2.50
C LEU A 28 0.54 -5.57 3.55
N GLY A 29 0.01 -4.99 4.63
CA GLY A 29 -0.71 -5.76 5.65
C GLY A 29 -1.98 -6.44 5.13
N ARG A 30 -2.63 -5.85 4.10
CA ARG A 30 -3.76 -6.50 3.42
C ARG A 30 -3.30 -7.69 2.58
N ILE A 31 -2.16 -7.56 1.90
CA ILE A 31 -1.54 -8.63 1.12
C ILE A 31 -1.16 -9.80 2.05
N GLU A 32 -0.56 -9.53 3.20
CA GLU A 32 -0.21 -10.57 4.18
C GLU A 32 -1.45 -11.34 4.66
N ARG A 33 -2.54 -10.62 4.95
CA ARG A 33 -3.76 -11.23 5.50
C ARG A 33 -4.55 -12.06 4.48
N LEU A 34 -4.60 -11.63 3.21
CA LEU A 34 -5.51 -12.20 2.21
C LEU A 34 -4.80 -12.88 1.05
N GLY A 35 -3.54 -12.53 0.78
CA GLY A 35 -2.80 -12.92 -0.41
C GLY A 35 -2.55 -14.42 -0.49
N ALA A 36 -2.26 -15.08 0.64
CA ALA A 36 -2.00 -16.52 0.67
C ALA A 36 -3.23 -17.35 0.23
N GLY A 37 -4.43 -16.98 0.68
CA GLY A 37 -5.67 -17.68 0.32
C GLY A 37 -6.12 -17.44 -1.12
N LEU A 38 -5.68 -16.33 -1.73
CA LEU A 38 -6.04 -15.95 -3.10
C LEU A 38 -4.96 -16.29 -4.11
N ASN A 39 -3.78 -16.73 -3.66
CA ASN A 39 -2.57 -16.85 -4.48
C ASN A 39 -2.32 -15.59 -5.33
N ALA A 40 -2.54 -14.42 -4.74
CA ALA A 40 -2.63 -13.15 -5.47
C ALA A 40 -1.26 -12.61 -5.92
N PHE A 41 -0.18 -13.05 -5.26
CA PHE A 41 1.19 -12.62 -5.54
C PHE A 41 2.13 -13.81 -5.44
N VAL A 42 3.07 -13.91 -6.38
CA VAL A 42 4.14 -14.91 -6.33
C VAL A 42 5.22 -14.48 -5.34
N THR A 43 5.61 -13.21 -5.39
CA THR A 43 6.64 -12.63 -4.50
C THR A 43 6.18 -11.26 -4.03
N VAL A 44 6.30 -11.01 -2.72
CA VAL A 44 5.98 -9.71 -2.11
C VAL A 44 7.28 -9.04 -1.65
N THR A 45 7.60 -7.88 -2.21
CA THR A 45 8.83 -7.12 -1.92
C THR A 45 8.57 -6.03 -0.86
N ALA A 46 8.10 -6.44 0.32
CA ALA A 46 7.63 -5.52 1.36
C ALA A 46 8.67 -4.47 1.79
N GLU A 47 9.91 -4.89 2.03
CA GLU A 47 10.99 -3.97 2.45
C GLU A 47 11.29 -2.92 1.39
N ARG A 48 11.38 -3.35 0.12
CA ARG A 48 11.64 -2.45 -1.01
C ARG A 48 10.51 -1.43 -1.18
N ALA A 49 9.26 -1.88 -1.14
CA ALA A 49 8.11 -0.99 -1.22
C ALA A 49 8.11 0.06 -0.10
N LEU A 50 8.52 -0.30 1.12
CA LEU A 50 8.67 0.65 2.22
C LEU A 50 9.88 1.57 2.09
N GLN A 51 10.93 1.18 1.38
CA GLN A 51 12.04 2.06 1.05
C GLN A 51 11.60 3.12 0.05
N ASP A 52 11.00 2.70 -1.07
CA ASP A 52 10.55 3.62 -2.12
C ASP A 52 9.48 4.61 -1.60
N ALA A 53 8.66 4.19 -0.61
CA ALA A 53 7.66 5.06 0.00
C ALA A 53 8.24 6.15 0.94
N ARG A 54 9.53 6.05 1.32
CA ARG A 54 10.22 7.03 2.17
C ARG A 54 11.05 8.04 1.36
N GLU A 55 11.35 7.72 0.10
CA GLU A 55 12.05 8.62 -0.84
C GLU A 55 11.10 9.70 -1.38
#